data_AF-A0AA95NH91-F1
#
_entry.id   AF-A0AA95NH91-F1
#
_cell.length_a   1.000
_cell.length_b   1.000
_cell.length_c   1.000
_cell.angle_alpha   90.00
_cell.angle_beta   90.00
_cell.angle_gamma   90.00
#
_symmetry.space_group_name_H-M   'P 1'
#
loop_
_entity.id
_entity.type
_entity.pdbx_description
1 polymer ?
#
loop_
_entity_poly.entity_id
_entity_poly.type
_entity_poly.pdbx_seq_one_letter_code
_entity_poly.pdbx_strand_id
1 'polypeptide(L)'
;MKTMNSKLVRIVKGLLVLVAATLLMACGKQVEAQSIEKSDLSILYVGPDPSKPLSDRDRQFSVDPDRSEKLQQKRAADFKSLLSQYFSNVEVVYSDNYKENMSAKYDVTIFDALPPKLSGGRVVDPETGEETYERRQYLSEEYNHATVMIAEPSAFIGEGRQLKIDHLCLCLDAHAHGMKLNHPIFHTPYKVDITYEERKTPGNYVARYGGRDLGETMPMWRMQTEGFDDGKGFPIGLVSTGYGFGNGIDSEWISSGACQKGVEATAIGRHANFFHWGFVAAPEYMTESAKLAFINAIHYIAPYKGARQVTRKIKGVQLKPYLREQEWTVSDRGSAQWLAYLEKGRQKSLKERKEMQAKKDAGEALTELEKMKLGFPEQKQETRAWTIRHEPETLKEKFGEDWSAYERYYAENLDYFYPVAGEWYKVAVDEDAKSLEIPNNDIKLLDTAVAMVAEGNRKDMAMGILTRYTNESFKTAKEWENWLKANRDQLYFSEGDGYKFVVVPK
;
A
#
# COMPACT_ATOMS: atom_id res chain seq x y z
N MET A 1 -4.71 -34.74 -79.82
CA MET A 1 -4.13 -34.20 -78.57
C MET A 1 -4.37 -32.68 -78.41
N LYS A 2 -5.59 -32.16 -78.65
CA LYS A 2 -5.90 -30.72 -78.51
C LYS A 2 -7.26 -30.38 -77.85
N THR A 3 -8.01 -31.37 -77.36
CA THR A 3 -9.38 -31.17 -76.84
C THR A 3 -9.57 -31.54 -75.37
N MET A 4 -8.58 -32.12 -74.69
CA MET A 4 -8.65 -32.42 -73.24
C MET A 4 -8.27 -31.25 -72.33
N ASN A 5 -7.64 -30.19 -72.86
CA ASN A 5 -7.07 -29.12 -72.03
C ASN A 5 -8.05 -27.98 -71.69
N SER A 6 -9.14 -27.79 -72.44
CA SER A 6 -10.07 -26.67 -72.21
C SER A 6 -11.15 -26.95 -71.15
N LYS A 7 -11.56 -28.22 -71.00
CA LYS A 7 -12.52 -28.63 -69.95
C LYS A 7 -11.87 -28.64 -68.56
N LEU A 8 -10.63 -29.12 -68.44
CA LEU A 8 -9.91 -29.14 -67.17
C LEU A 8 -9.60 -27.72 -66.67
N VAL A 9 -9.20 -26.81 -67.57
CA VAL A 9 -8.95 -25.39 -67.21
C VAL A 9 -10.24 -24.65 -66.83
N ARG A 10 -11.40 -24.98 -67.43
CA ARG A 10 -12.69 -24.41 -67.02
C ARG A 10 -13.18 -24.93 -65.66
N ILE A 11 -12.96 -26.22 -65.38
CA ILE A 11 -13.32 -26.83 -64.09
C ILE A 11 -12.41 -26.27 -62.99
N VAL A 12 -11.11 -26.14 -63.22
CA VAL A 12 -10.15 -25.58 -62.26
C VAL A 12 -10.41 -24.08 -62.02
N LYS A 13 -10.73 -23.30 -63.06
CA LYS A 13 -11.14 -21.89 -62.89
C LYS A 13 -12.49 -21.74 -62.18
N GLY A 14 -13.45 -22.63 -62.44
CA GLY A 14 -14.73 -22.66 -61.72
C GLY A 14 -14.57 -23.03 -60.25
N LEU A 15 -13.70 -24.00 -59.93
CA LEU A 15 -13.39 -24.39 -58.55
C LEU A 15 -12.62 -23.28 -57.80
N LEU A 16 -11.68 -22.59 -58.46
CA LEU A 16 -10.94 -21.47 -57.86
C LEU A 16 -11.83 -20.25 -57.61
N VAL A 17 -12.80 -19.97 -58.47
CA VAL A 17 -13.78 -18.88 -58.24
C VAL A 17 -14.79 -19.26 -57.16
N LEU A 18 -15.21 -20.52 -57.08
CA LEU A 18 -16.11 -20.99 -56.02
C LEU A 18 -15.41 -21.01 -54.65
N VAL A 19 -14.14 -21.46 -54.59
CA VAL A 19 -13.31 -21.44 -53.37
C VAL A 19 -12.99 -20.01 -52.95
N ALA A 20 -12.69 -19.10 -53.89
CA ALA A 20 -12.51 -17.68 -53.59
C ALA A 20 -13.81 -17.01 -53.10
N ALA A 21 -14.97 -17.37 -53.65
CA ALA A 21 -16.26 -16.84 -53.21
C ALA A 21 -16.69 -17.40 -51.83
N THR A 22 -16.37 -18.66 -51.51
CA THR A 22 -16.59 -19.21 -50.15
C THR A 22 -15.56 -18.74 -49.13
N LEU A 23 -14.31 -18.41 -49.53
CA LEU A 23 -13.35 -17.76 -48.63
C LEU A 23 -13.65 -16.28 -48.38
N LEU A 24 -14.28 -15.58 -49.34
CA LEU A 24 -14.70 -14.18 -49.16
C LEU A 24 -16.00 -14.03 -48.36
N MET A 25 -16.86 -15.05 -48.28
CA MET A 25 -18.03 -15.05 -47.38
C MET A 25 -17.74 -15.52 -45.95
N ALA A 26 -16.56 -16.10 -45.68
CA ALA A 26 -16.13 -16.45 -44.33
C ALA A 26 -15.32 -15.34 -43.62
N CYS A 27 -14.95 -14.28 -44.34
CA CYS A 27 -14.21 -13.13 -43.81
C CYS A 27 -15.12 -11.89 -43.78
N GLY A 28 -16.23 -11.99 -43.04
CA GLY A 28 -17.23 -10.93 -42.95
C GLY A 28 -18.08 -10.99 -41.69
N LYS A 29 -17.62 -11.65 -40.62
CA LYS A 29 -18.06 -11.22 -39.29
C LYS A 29 -17.27 -9.96 -38.99
N GLN A 30 -17.84 -8.80 -39.32
CA GLN A 30 -17.58 -7.62 -38.51
C GLN A 30 -17.75 -8.09 -37.07
N VAL A 31 -16.65 -8.11 -36.32
CA VAL A 31 -16.75 -8.06 -34.87
C VAL A 31 -17.39 -6.69 -34.62
N GLU A 32 -18.72 -6.66 -34.57
CA GLU A 32 -19.40 -5.57 -33.89
C GLU A 32 -18.78 -5.56 -32.51
N ALA A 33 -17.96 -4.54 -32.23
CA ALA A 33 -17.51 -4.27 -30.89
C ALA A 33 -18.78 -4.18 -30.05
N GLN A 34 -19.02 -5.20 -29.23
CA GLN A 34 -20.18 -5.28 -28.38
C GLN A 34 -20.17 -3.98 -27.56
N SER A 35 -21.15 -3.11 -27.79
CA SER A 35 -21.19 -1.81 -27.14
C SER A 35 -21.24 -2.04 -25.64
N ILE A 36 -20.21 -1.61 -24.92
CA ILE A 36 -20.17 -1.69 -23.46
C ILE A 36 -21.34 -0.87 -22.94
N GLU A 37 -22.24 -1.52 -22.19
CA GLU A 37 -23.29 -0.83 -21.47
C GLU A 37 -22.63 0.00 -20.37
N LYS A 38 -22.76 1.32 -20.47
CA LYS A 38 -22.15 2.22 -19.50
C LYS A 38 -22.92 2.21 -18.20
N SER A 39 -22.18 2.19 -17.11
CA SER A 39 -22.70 2.38 -15.77
C SER A 39 -23.24 3.80 -15.56
N ASP A 40 -24.32 3.92 -14.81
CA ASP A 40 -24.91 5.20 -14.41
C ASP A 40 -24.15 5.89 -13.25
N LEU A 41 -23.12 5.23 -12.69
CA LEU A 41 -22.26 5.85 -11.68
C LEU A 41 -21.63 7.13 -12.22
N SER A 42 -21.73 8.20 -11.44
CA SER A 42 -21.14 9.50 -11.72
C SER A 42 -19.75 9.60 -11.11
N ILE A 43 -18.75 9.89 -11.94
CA ILE A 43 -17.34 9.87 -11.54
C ILE A 43 -16.74 11.27 -11.58
N LEU A 44 -16.09 11.68 -10.48
CA LEU A 44 -15.23 12.86 -10.44
C LEU A 44 -13.77 12.43 -10.45
N TYR A 45 -13.04 12.72 -11.51
CA TYR A 45 -11.60 12.50 -11.59
C TYR A 45 -10.86 13.80 -11.26
N VAL A 46 -10.01 13.73 -10.23
CA VAL A 46 -9.15 14.82 -9.74
C VAL A 46 -7.71 14.51 -10.12
N GLY A 47 -7.25 15.12 -11.22
CA GLY A 47 -5.94 14.84 -11.81
C GLY A 47 -5.00 16.04 -11.84
N PRO A 48 -3.75 15.85 -12.29
CA PRO A 48 -2.82 16.94 -12.49
C PRO A 48 -3.28 17.85 -13.65
N ASP A 49 -2.95 19.14 -13.56
CA ASP A 49 -3.21 20.10 -14.62
C ASP A 49 -2.18 19.93 -15.76
N PRO A 50 -2.60 19.53 -16.97
CA PRO A 50 -1.67 19.29 -18.08
C PRO A 50 -1.03 20.58 -18.61
N SER A 51 -1.55 21.76 -18.25
CA SER A 51 -0.97 23.05 -18.64
C SER A 51 0.16 23.52 -17.72
N LYS A 52 0.31 22.89 -16.55
CA LYS A 52 1.34 23.25 -15.57
C LYS A 52 2.61 22.42 -15.77
N PRO A 53 3.79 23.00 -15.51
CA PRO A 53 5.02 22.22 -15.43
C PRO A 53 4.96 21.26 -14.22
N LEU A 54 5.90 20.31 -14.18
CA LEU A 54 6.16 19.54 -12.95
C LEU A 54 6.48 20.50 -11.80
N SER A 55 6.08 20.12 -10.58
CA SER A 55 6.51 20.83 -9.37
C SER A 55 8.03 20.74 -9.20
N ASP A 56 8.64 21.68 -8.48
CA ASP A 56 10.08 21.64 -8.19
C ASP A 56 10.49 20.32 -7.52
N ARG A 57 9.61 19.82 -6.64
CA ARG A 57 9.77 18.51 -6.00
C ARG A 57 9.81 17.39 -7.04
N ASP A 58 8.79 17.30 -7.89
CA ASP A 58 8.69 16.19 -8.84
C ASP A 58 9.80 16.26 -9.88
N ARG A 59 10.22 17.46 -10.28
CA ARG A 59 11.40 17.67 -11.13
C ARG A 59 12.68 17.19 -10.43
N GLN A 60 12.88 17.51 -9.15
CA GLN A 60 14.07 17.11 -8.39
C GLN A 60 14.20 15.60 -8.22
N PHE A 61 13.08 14.90 -8.02
CA PHE A 61 13.06 13.45 -7.81
C PHE A 61 12.89 12.63 -9.09
N SER A 62 12.61 13.27 -10.23
CA SER A 62 12.47 12.58 -11.51
C SER A 62 13.83 12.21 -12.11
N VAL A 63 13.98 10.95 -12.48
CA VAL A 63 15.14 10.44 -13.24
C VAL A 63 15.13 10.93 -14.70
N ASP A 64 13.95 11.30 -15.21
CA ASP A 64 13.74 11.84 -16.55
C ASP A 64 12.60 12.89 -16.52
N PRO A 65 12.90 14.16 -16.18
CA PRO A 65 11.89 15.21 -16.06
C PRO A 65 11.08 15.43 -17.34
N ASP A 66 11.72 15.36 -18.51
CA ASP A 66 11.05 15.57 -19.80
C ASP A 66 10.02 14.48 -20.09
N ARG A 67 10.35 13.22 -19.78
CA ARG A 67 9.40 12.11 -19.86
C ARG A 67 8.26 12.30 -18.87
N SER A 68 8.56 12.66 -17.62
CA SER A 68 7.56 12.91 -16.58
C SER A 68 6.59 14.04 -16.96
N GLU A 69 7.07 15.12 -17.57
CA GLU A 69 6.23 16.19 -18.11
C GLU A 69 5.28 15.68 -19.20
N LYS A 70 5.79 14.91 -20.17
CA LYS A 70 4.96 14.33 -21.25
C LYS A 70 3.89 13.38 -20.71
N LEU A 71 4.23 12.59 -19.70
CA LEU A 71 3.28 11.70 -19.03
C LEU A 71 2.20 12.52 -18.31
N GLN A 72 2.56 13.57 -17.57
CA GLN A 72 1.60 14.45 -16.89
C GLN A 72 0.63 15.11 -17.88
N GLN A 73 1.13 15.60 -19.01
CA GLN A 73 0.32 16.29 -20.03
C GLN A 73 -0.82 15.43 -20.61
N LYS A 74 -0.62 14.11 -20.71
CA LYS A 74 -1.61 13.17 -21.25
C LYS A 74 -2.51 12.55 -20.18
N ARG A 75 -2.00 12.42 -18.95
CA ARG A 75 -2.59 11.60 -17.88
C ARG A 75 -4.08 11.84 -17.65
N ALA A 76 -4.50 13.10 -17.50
CA ALA A 76 -5.91 13.42 -17.26
C ALA A 76 -6.81 13.08 -18.45
N ALA A 77 -6.32 13.28 -19.68
CA ALA A 77 -7.06 12.92 -20.89
C ALA A 77 -7.17 11.39 -21.06
N ASP A 78 -6.12 10.65 -20.74
CA ASP A 78 -6.11 9.19 -20.80
C ASP A 78 -7.13 8.58 -19.83
N PHE A 79 -7.14 9.05 -18.57
CA PHE A 79 -8.14 8.63 -17.58
C PHE A 79 -9.55 9.01 -17.98
N LYS A 80 -9.77 10.24 -18.48
CA LYS A 80 -11.09 10.63 -18.99
C LYS A 80 -11.57 9.71 -20.09
N SER A 81 -10.69 9.37 -21.04
CA SER A 81 -10.99 8.49 -22.17
C SER A 81 -11.33 7.08 -21.70
N LEU A 82 -10.54 6.49 -20.79
CA LEU A 82 -10.84 5.18 -20.21
C LEU A 82 -12.18 5.20 -19.46
N LEU A 83 -12.36 6.12 -18.51
CA LEU A 83 -13.57 6.19 -17.68
C LEU A 83 -14.83 6.40 -18.53
N SER A 84 -14.76 7.25 -19.56
CA SER A 84 -15.90 7.55 -20.43
C SER A 84 -16.34 6.38 -21.31
N GLN A 85 -15.53 5.31 -21.42
CA GLN A 85 -15.95 4.06 -22.06
C GLN A 85 -16.91 3.25 -21.18
N TYR A 86 -16.79 3.37 -19.86
CA TYR A 86 -17.49 2.52 -18.89
C TYR A 86 -18.55 3.26 -18.07
N PHE A 87 -18.48 4.59 -17.97
CA PHE A 87 -19.37 5.41 -17.15
C PHE A 87 -20.05 6.50 -18.00
N SER A 88 -21.34 6.71 -17.76
CA SER A 88 -22.16 7.69 -18.48
C SER A 88 -21.83 9.13 -18.10
N ASN A 89 -21.41 9.37 -16.85
CA ASN A 89 -21.09 10.70 -16.33
C ASN A 89 -19.67 10.74 -15.74
N VAL A 90 -18.77 11.46 -16.41
CA VAL A 90 -17.37 11.63 -15.98
C VAL A 90 -16.99 13.10 -16.07
N GLU A 91 -16.69 13.71 -14.93
CA GLU A 91 -16.13 15.05 -14.84
C GLU A 91 -14.65 14.99 -14.48
N VAL A 92 -13.86 15.89 -15.08
CA VAL A 92 -12.45 16.08 -14.76
C VAL A 92 -12.28 17.45 -14.12
N VAL A 93 -11.66 17.46 -12.95
CA VAL A 93 -11.21 18.68 -12.25
C VAL A 93 -9.72 18.56 -12.01
N TYR A 94 -8.99 19.65 -12.18
CA TYR A 94 -7.57 19.67 -11.83
C TYR A 94 -7.39 19.94 -10.34
N SER A 95 -6.38 19.30 -9.75
CA SER A 95 -6.15 19.28 -8.31
C SER A 95 -6.29 20.64 -7.62
N ASP A 96 -5.68 21.69 -8.17
CA ASP A 96 -5.68 23.03 -7.55
C ASP A 96 -7.06 23.69 -7.51
N ASN A 97 -7.99 23.22 -8.34
CA ASN A 97 -9.36 23.71 -8.43
C ASN A 97 -10.35 22.85 -7.65
N TYR A 98 -9.91 21.70 -7.12
CA TYR A 98 -10.77 20.82 -6.34
C TYR A 98 -11.21 21.49 -5.04
N LYS A 99 -12.50 21.32 -4.71
CA LYS A 99 -13.07 21.65 -3.41
C LYS A 99 -13.80 20.44 -2.89
N GLU A 100 -13.69 20.21 -1.59
CA GLU A 100 -14.22 18.99 -0.95
C GLU A 100 -15.70 18.73 -1.27
N ASN A 101 -16.52 19.79 -1.28
CA ASN A 101 -17.96 19.72 -1.57
C ASN A 101 -18.30 19.32 -3.02
N MET A 102 -17.34 19.33 -3.95
CA MET A 102 -17.56 18.85 -5.32
C MET A 102 -17.90 17.37 -5.32
N SER A 103 -17.25 16.58 -4.45
CA SER A 103 -17.46 15.12 -4.34
C SER A 103 -18.92 14.75 -4.03
N ALA A 104 -19.72 15.64 -3.42
CA ALA A 104 -21.11 15.36 -3.07
C ALA A 104 -22.00 15.06 -4.29
N LYS A 105 -21.65 15.60 -5.47
CA LYS A 105 -22.41 15.44 -6.72
C LYS A 105 -22.11 14.12 -7.46
N TYR A 106 -21.12 13.37 -6.99
CA TYR A 106 -20.61 12.18 -7.67
C TYR A 106 -20.70 10.96 -6.77
N ASP A 107 -20.77 9.79 -7.36
CA ASP A 107 -20.79 8.53 -6.63
C ASP A 107 -19.39 8.15 -6.17
N VAL A 108 -18.38 8.39 -7.01
CA VAL A 108 -16.98 8.13 -6.69
C VAL A 108 -16.10 9.31 -7.10
N THR A 109 -15.18 9.69 -6.21
CA THR A 109 -14.09 10.62 -6.50
C THR A 109 -12.78 9.85 -6.65
N ILE A 110 -12.02 10.13 -7.71
CA ILE A 110 -10.71 9.53 -7.97
C ILE A 110 -9.64 10.60 -7.78
N PHE A 111 -8.76 10.44 -6.79
CA PHE A 111 -7.59 11.30 -6.61
C PHE A 111 -6.36 10.68 -7.27
N ASP A 112 -5.92 11.33 -8.34
CA ASP A 112 -4.68 11.05 -9.07
C ASP A 112 -3.64 12.18 -8.90
N ALA A 113 -4.03 13.24 -8.19
CA ALA A 113 -3.16 14.32 -7.72
C ALA A 113 -3.66 14.81 -6.37
N LEU A 114 -2.77 15.41 -5.57
CA LEU A 114 -3.11 15.93 -4.25
C LEU A 114 -4.01 17.17 -4.37
N PRO A 115 -5.18 17.21 -3.71
CA PRO A 115 -5.99 18.43 -3.66
C PRO A 115 -5.27 19.52 -2.84
N PRO A 116 -5.80 20.76 -2.79
CA PRO A 116 -5.21 21.82 -1.99
C PRO A 116 -5.17 21.41 -0.52
N LYS A 117 -4.03 21.68 0.14
CA LYS A 117 -3.84 21.39 1.56
C LYS A 117 -4.82 22.24 2.39
N LEU A 118 -5.55 21.60 3.30
CA LEU A 118 -6.46 22.26 4.25
C LEU A 118 -5.71 22.83 5.46
N SER A 119 -4.82 22.05 6.06
CA SER A 119 -4.10 22.42 7.29
C SER A 119 -2.77 21.67 7.44
N GLY A 120 -1.99 22.05 8.45
CA GLY A 120 -0.73 21.41 8.84
C GLY A 120 0.46 21.71 7.92
N GLY A 121 1.55 20.96 8.10
CA GLY A 121 2.85 21.18 7.48
C GLY A 121 3.87 21.73 8.48
N ARG A 122 4.94 22.34 7.95
CA ARG A 122 5.95 22.99 8.79
C ARG A 122 5.34 24.24 9.43
N VAL A 123 5.40 24.30 10.74
CA VAL A 123 4.98 25.44 11.56
C VAL A 123 6.22 25.92 12.29
N VAL A 124 6.60 27.17 12.07
CA VAL A 124 7.69 27.81 12.80
C VAL A 124 7.07 28.59 13.94
N ASP A 125 7.42 28.25 15.17
CA ASP A 125 7.06 29.02 16.34
C ASP A 125 7.70 30.43 16.20
N PRO A 126 6.89 31.50 16.17
CA PRO A 126 7.41 32.85 15.96
C PRO A 126 8.21 33.39 17.15
N GLU A 127 8.06 32.82 18.35
CA GLU A 127 8.76 33.26 19.57
C GLU A 127 10.08 32.51 19.76
N THR A 128 10.07 31.19 19.55
CA THR A 128 11.26 30.34 19.76
C THR A 128 12.06 30.09 18.49
N GLY A 129 11.46 30.31 17.32
CA GLY A 129 12.03 29.91 16.03
C GLY A 129 12.03 28.40 15.80
N GLU A 130 11.43 27.61 16.69
CA GLU A 130 11.40 26.15 16.60
C GLU A 130 10.46 25.72 15.46
N GLU A 131 10.99 24.92 14.53
CA GLU A 131 10.20 24.32 13.46
C GLU A 131 9.58 23.01 13.96
N THR A 132 8.26 22.99 14.09
CA THR A 132 7.48 21.77 14.31
C THR A 132 6.81 21.32 13.01
N TYR A 133 6.49 20.03 12.92
CA TYR A 133 5.73 19.49 11.81
C TYR A 133 4.36 19.03 12.29
N GLU A 134 3.32 19.74 11.85
CA GLU A 134 1.95 19.30 12.01
C GLU A 134 1.55 18.41 10.84
N ARG A 135 0.78 17.36 11.13
CA ARG A 135 0.27 16.45 10.11
C ARG A 135 -0.58 17.22 9.09
N ARG A 136 -0.25 17.07 7.81
CA ARG A 136 -1.00 17.70 6.72
C ARG A 136 -2.38 17.05 6.59
N GLN A 137 -3.42 17.88 6.42
CA GLN A 137 -4.75 17.41 6.06
C GLN A 137 -5.15 17.95 4.69
N TYR A 138 -5.78 17.09 3.90
CA TYR A 138 -6.22 17.36 2.52
C TYR A 138 -7.73 17.20 2.36
N LEU A 139 -8.36 16.44 3.26
CA LEU A 139 -9.78 16.24 3.39
C LEU A 139 -10.15 16.36 4.86
N SER A 140 -11.35 16.86 5.14
CA SER A 140 -11.87 17.05 6.49
C SER A 140 -12.23 15.73 7.18
N GLU A 141 -12.43 15.77 8.50
CA GLU A 141 -12.93 14.63 9.28
C GLU A 141 -14.34 14.17 8.85
N GLU A 142 -15.13 15.09 8.27
CA GLU A 142 -16.50 14.84 7.83
C GLU A 142 -16.57 14.25 6.41
N TYR A 143 -15.45 14.20 5.68
CA TYR A 143 -15.41 13.63 4.34
C TYR A 143 -15.77 12.15 4.35
N ASN A 144 -16.86 11.80 3.67
CA ASN A 144 -17.43 10.45 3.66
C ASN A 144 -17.77 9.96 2.24
N HIS A 145 -17.20 10.53 1.18
CA HIS A 145 -17.48 10.11 -0.19
C HIS A 145 -16.62 8.91 -0.62
N ALA A 146 -17.18 7.99 -1.40
CA ALA A 146 -16.41 6.86 -1.92
C ALA A 146 -15.26 7.36 -2.79
N THR A 147 -14.06 6.87 -2.51
CA THR A 147 -12.82 7.45 -3.02
C THR A 147 -11.86 6.38 -3.52
N VAL A 148 -11.31 6.58 -4.71
CA VAL A 148 -10.12 5.85 -5.19
C VAL A 148 -8.93 6.80 -5.13
N MET A 149 -7.82 6.35 -4.54
CA MET A 149 -6.57 7.09 -4.51
C MET A 149 -5.51 6.31 -5.29
N ILE A 150 -4.91 6.97 -6.27
CA ILE A 150 -3.90 6.35 -7.14
C ILE A 150 -2.52 6.70 -6.58
N ALA A 151 -1.68 5.69 -6.36
CA ALA A 151 -0.28 5.83 -5.96
C ALA A 151 -0.08 6.84 -4.80
N GLU A 152 0.82 7.81 -4.97
CA GLU A 152 1.28 8.74 -3.92
C GLU A 152 0.17 9.57 -3.25
N PRO A 153 -0.86 10.09 -3.93
CA PRO A 153 -2.03 10.68 -3.28
C PRO A 153 -2.57 9.89 -2.09
N SER A 154 -2.54 8.55 -2.17
CA SER A 154 -2.97 7.65 -1.10
C SER A 154 -2.20 7.86 0.20
N ALA A 155 -0.89 8.11 0.11
CA ALA A 155 -0.03 8.26 1.27
C ALA A 155 -0.38 9.50 2.08
N PHE A 156 -0.52 10.65 1.42
CA PHE A 156 -0.71 11.92 2.12
C PHE A 156 -2.16 12.17 2.54
N ILE A 157 -3.12 11.78 1.70
CA ILE A 157 -4.54 11.82 2.08
C ILE A 157 -4.77 10.81 3.22
N GLY A 158 -4.24 9.59 3.07
CA GLY A 158 -4.37 8.54 4.07
C GLY A 158 -3.73 8.89 5.40
N GLU A 159 -2.50 9.41 5.41
CA GLU A 159 -1.87 9.88 6.65
C GLU A 159 -2.70 10.98 7.32
N GLY A 160 -3.14 11.98 6.56
CA GLY A 160 -3.96 13.10 7.05
C GLY A 160 -5.27 12.67 7.72
N ARG A 161 -5.87 11.57 7.24
CA ARG A 161 -7.08 10.94 7.77
C ARG A 161 -6.79 9.79 8.75
N GLN A 162 -5.53 9.54 9.09
CA GLN A 162 -5.08 8.40 9.91
C GLN A 162 -5.60 7.06 9.39
N LEU A 163 -5.67 6.88 8.09
CA LEU A 163 -6.00 5.61 7.48
C LEU A 163 -4.86 4.61 7.69
N LYS A 164 -5.18 3.32 7.58
CA LYS A 164 -4.16 2.28 7.42
C LYS A 164 -3.40 2.37 6.08
N ILE A 165 -3.86 3.25 5.20
CA ILE A 165 -3.25 3.61 3.92
C ILE A 165 -2.21 4.72 4.20
N ASP A 166 -0.93 4.41 4.10
CA ASP A 166 0.17 5.30 4.48
C ASP A 166 1.35 5.30 3.49
N HIS A 167 2.32 6.17 3.76
CA HIS A 167 3.55 6.30 2.97
C HIS A 167 4.60 5.25 3.35
N LEU A 168 4.27 3.94 3.31
CA LEU A 168 5.29 2.93 3.59
C LEU A 168 6.45 3.04 2.59
N CYS A 169 6.18 3.08 1.27
CA CYS A 169 7.22 3.31 0.27
C CYS A 169 6.74 3.57 -1.15
N LEU A 170 7.41 4.50 -1.84
CA LEU A 170 7.44 4.58 -3.30
C LEU A 170 8.45 3.58 -3.84
N CYS A 171 8.02 2.33 -4.04
CA CYS A 171 8.86 1.27 -4.62
C CYS A 171 8.04 0.17 -5.29
N LEU A 172 6.75 0.41 -5.56
CA LEU A 172 5.91 -0.56 -6.24
C LEU A 172 6.20 -0.52 -7.74
N ASP A 173 6.53 -1.68 -8.28
CA ASP A 173 6.82 -1.88 -9.70
C ASP A 173 5.59 -2.42 -10.46
N ALA A 174 5.77 -2.84 -11.72
CA ALA A 174 4.70 -3.16 -12.67
C ALA A 174 3.84 -4.40 -12.36
N HIS A 175 4.13 -5.17 -11.31
CA HIS A 175 3.52 -6.47 -11.08
C HIS A 175 2.83 -6.59 -9.72
N ALA A 176 1.63 -7.17 -9.70
CA ALA A 176 0.89 -7.55 -8.50
C ALA A 176 1.19 -9.01 -8.12
N HIS A 177 1.11 -9.34 -6.83
CA HIS A 177 1.15 -10.72 -6.34
C HIS A 177 0.35 -10.84 -5.03
N GLY A 178 0.10 -12.07 -4.59
CA GLY A 178 -0.66 -12.33 -3.36
C GLY A 178 -2.14 -11.94 -3.44
N MET A 179 -2.71 -11.78 -4.65
CA MET A 179 -4.09 -11.33 -4.83
C MET A 179 -5.11 -12.26 -4.17
N LYS A 180 -6.08 -11.68 -3.46
CA LYS A 180 -7.32 -12.36 -3.05
C LYS A 180 -8.26 -12.49 -4.25
N LEU A 181 -8.03 -13.50 -5.10
CA LEU A 181 -8.74 -13.64 -6.36
C LEU A 181 -10.26 -13.72 -6.23
N ASN A 182 -10.83 -14.15 -5.11
CA ASN A 182 -12.29 -14.15 -4.91
C ASN A 182 -12.89 -12.75 -4.71
N HIS A 183 -12.07 -11.70 -4.60
CA HIS A 183 -12.53 -10.34 -4.39
C HIS A 183 -13.29 -9.80 -5.61
N PRO A 184 -14.37 -9.00 -5.43
CA PRO A 184 -15.19 -8.52 -6.54
C PRO A 184 -14.42 -7.78 -7.65
N ILE A 185 -13.32 -7.11 -7.32
CA ILE A 185 -12.53 -6.37 -8.33
C ILE A 185 -11.98 -7.24 -9.45
N PHE A 186 -11.91 -8.56 -9.25
CA PHE A 186 -11.42 -9.49 -10.27
C PHE A 186 -12.53 -10.07 -11.14
N HIS A 187 -13.81 -9.87 -10.80
CA HIS A 187 -14.92 -10.58 -11.43
C HIS A 187 -16.12 -9.72 -11.80
N THR A 188 -16.32 -8.56 -11.16
CA THR A 188 -17.57 -7.81 -11.27
C THR A 188 -17.33 -6.29 -11.33
N PRO A 189 -18.01 -5.57 -12.25
CA PRO A 189 -18.90 -6.08 -13.30
C PRO A 189 -18.20 -6.79 -14.46
N TYR A 190 -16.89 -6.59 -14.63
CA TYR A 190 -16.14 -7.19 -15.73
C TYR A 190 -15.25 -8.32 -15.23
N LYS A 191 -15.23 -9.44 -15.95
CA LYS A 191 -14.29 -10.52 -15.67
C LYS A 191 -12.86 -10.05 -15.97
N VAL A 192 -11.94 -10.21 -15.02
CA VAL A 192 -10.51 -9.90 -15.20
C VAL A 192 -9.75 -11.17 -15.53
N ASP A 193 -9.25 -11.26 -16.76
CA ASP A 193 -8.39 -12.38 -17.18
C ASP A 193 -6.94 -12.13 -16.75
N ILE A 194 -6.59 -12.69 -15.59
CA ILE A 194 -5.24 -12.58 -15.02
C ILE A 194 -4.31 -13.57 -15.73
N THR A 195 -3.26 -13.02 -16.34
CA THR A 195 -2.14 -13.80 -16.87
C THR A 195 -0.95 -13.65 -15.94
N TYR A 196 -0.42 -14.78 -15.49
CA TYR A 196 0.76 -14.81 -14.63
C TYR A 196 2.05 -14.88 -15.43
N GLU A 197 3.05 -14.13 -14.98
CA GLU A 197 4.43 -14.24 -15.38
C GLU A 197 5.23 -14.82 -14.20
N GLU A 198 6.04 -15.85 -14.44
CA GLU A 198 7.04 -16.28 -13.46
C GLU A 198 8.15 -15.23 -13.39
N ARG A 199 8.32 -14.62 -12.22
CA ARG A 199 9.28 -13.54 -11.98
C ARG A 199 10.18 -13.92 -10.83
N LYS A 200 11.39 -13.36 -10.83
CA LYS A 200 12.29 -13.47 -9.68
C LYS A 200 11.63 -12.86 -8.44
N THR A 201 11.65 -13.59 -7.34
CA THR A 201 11.21 -13.09 -6.04
C THR A 201 12.04 -11.86 -5.65
N PRO A 202 11.41 -10.73 -5.27
CA PRO A 202 12.14 -9.53 -4.85
C PRO A 202 13.12 -9.87 -3.73
N GLY A 203 14.36 -9.40 -3.88
CA GLY A 203 15.51 -9.99 -3.17
C GLY A 203 15.42 -9.94 -1.64
N ASN A 204 14.70 -8.97 -1.08
CA ASN A 204 14.54 -8.85 0.36
C ASN A 204 13.36 -9.66 0.94
N TYR A 205 12.48 -10.24 0.12
CA TYR A 205 11.30 -10.95 0.62
C TYR A 205 11.68 -12.17 1.44
N VAL A 206 12.64 -12.96 0.95
CA VAL A 206 13.11 -14.17 1.65
C VAL A 206 13.83 -13.87 2.97
N ALA A 207 14.28 -12.63 3.17
CA ALA A 207 14.87 -12.19 4.44
C ALA A 207 13.81 -11.78 5.47
N ARG A 208 12.57 -11.54 5.06
CA ARG A 208 11.47 -11.14 5.92
C ARG A 208 10.68 -12.35 6.39
N TYR A 209 10.01 -12.20 7.53
CA TYR A 209 9.26 -13.27 8.15
C TYR A 209 8.20 -13.84 7.20
N GLY A 210 7.28 -13.06 6.63
CA GLY A 210 6.23 -13.64 5.78
C GLY A 210 6.69 -14.12 4.40
N GLY A 211 7.90 -13.75 3.96
CA GLY A 211 8.50 -14.23 2.72
C GLY A 211 9.54 -15.34 2.89
N ARG A 212 9.82 -15.77 4.13
CA ARG A 212 10.94 -16.66 4.49
C ARG A 212 10.96 -18.03 3.79
N ASP A 213 9.80 -18.49 3.33
CA ASP A 213 9.60 -19.80 2.70
C ASP A 213 9.32 -19.69 1.18
N LEU A 214 9.49 -18.49 0.59
CA LEU A 214 9.36 -18.30 -0.85
C LEU A 214 10.54 -18.90 -1.61
N GLY A 215 10.26 -19.37 -2.83
CA GLY A 215 11.28 -19.79 -3.79
C GLY A 215 12.01 -18.61 -4.45
N GLU A 216 12.98 -18.93 -5.32
CA GLU A 216 13.72 -17.93 -6.10
C GLU A 216 12.84 -17.17 -7.10
N THR A 217 11.72 -17.78 -7.52
CA THR A 217 10.71 -17.20 -8.37
C THR A 217 9.32 -17.31 -7.75
N MET A 218 8.41 -16.46 -8.21
CA MET A 218 7.00 -16.51 -7.86
C MET A 218 6.15 -16.00 -9.04
N PRO A 219 4.90 -16.50 -9.18
CA PRO A 219 3.97 -16.01 -10.17
C PRO A 219 3.50 -14.59 -9.81
N MET A 220 3.53 -13.69 -10.78
CA MET A 220 3.04 -12.32 -10.62
C MET A 220 2.15 -11.90 -11.78
N TRP A 221 1.15 -11.07 -11.51
CA TRP A 221 0.26 -10.52 -12.52
C TRP A 221 0.79 -9.17 -13.01
N ARG A 222 0.98 -9.02 -14.33
CA ARG A 222 1.44 -7.77 -14.92
C ARG A 222 0.31 -6.73 -15.00
N MET A 223 0.48 -5.65 -14.24
CA MET A 223 -0.46 -4.53 -14.17
C MET A 223 -0.17 -3.46 -15.22
N GLN A 224 1.11 -3.23 -15.49
CA GLN A 224 1.60 -2.14 -16.33
C GLN A 224 2.46 -2.69 -17.47
N THR A 225 2.43 -2.04 -18.63
CA THR A 225 3.26 -2.40 -19.78
C THR A 225 4.74 -2.16 -19.52
N GLU A 226 5.09 -1.27 -18.61
CA GLU A 226 6.44 -1.01 -18.12
C GLU A 226 6.40 -0.62 -16.63
N GLY A 227 7.51 -0.82 -15.95
CA GLY A 227 7.75 -0.50 -14.55
C GLY A 227 8.87 0.51 -14.39
N PHE A 228 9.17 0.92 -13.16
CA PHE A 228 10.29 1.83 -12.92
C PHE A 228 11.64 1.11 -12.98
N ASP A 229 11.65 -0.22 -12.75
CA ASP A 229 12.86 -1.04 -12.83
C ASP A 229 13.29 -1.31 -14.29
N ASP A 230 12.35 -1.39 -15.24
CA ASP A 230 12.64 -1.67 -16.66
C ASP A 230 12.37 -0.48 -17.62
N GLY A 231 11.56 0.51 -17.20
CA GLY A 231 11.25 1.74 -17.93
C GLY A 231 11.95 2.96 -17.32
N LYS A 232 13.06 3.41 -17.93
CA LYS A 232 13.81 4.58 -17.45
C LYS A 232 12.91 5.83 -17.31
N GLY A 233 12.78 6.36 -16.10
CA GLY A 233 11.96 7.55 -15.85
C GLY A 233 10.46 7.28 -15.84
N PHE A 234 10.03 6.01 -15.79
CA PHE A 234 8.64 5.68 -15.53
C PHE A 234 8.30 6.00 -14.06
N PRO A 235 7.08 6.49 -13.76
CA PRO A 235 6.68 6.80 -12.40
C PRO A 235 6.72 5.57 -11.48
N ILE A 236 7.03 5.79 -10.21
CA ILE A 236 7.12 4.74 -9.19
C ILE A 236 5.79 4.65 -8.45
N GLY A 237 5.25 3.44 -8.26
CA GLY A 237 4.03 3.22 -7.51
C GLY A 237 4.24 3.24 -5.99
N LEU A 238 3.13 3.31 -5.26
CA LEU A 238 3.13 3.32 -3.80
C LEU A 238 2.70 1.94 -3.26
N VAL A 239 3.43 1.44 -2.26
CA VAL A 239 2.88 0.46 -1.32
C VAL A 239 2.63 1.11 0.03
N SER A 240 1.50 0.76 0.64
CA SER A 240 1.16 1.05 2.03
C SER A 240 1.58 -0.11 2.95
N THR A 241 1.62 0.13 4.26
CA THR A 241 1.94 -0.92 5.24
C THR A 241 1.00 -2.12 5.13
N GLY A 242 1.59 -3.31 5.19
CA GLY A 242 0.87 -4.59 5.16
C GLY A 242 0.46 -5.14 6.52
N TYR A 243 1.32 -4.94 7.51
CA TYR A 243 1.12 -5.45 8.87
C TYR A 243 -0.18 -4.92 9.46
N GLY A 244 -1.11 -5.82 9.81
CA GLY A 244 -2.40 -5.48 10.41
C GLY A 244 -3.33 -4.65 9.52
N PHE A 245 -3.12 -4.63 8.19
CA PHE A 245 -3.92 -3.81 7.28
C PHE A 245 -5.39 -4.22 7.31
N GLY A 246 -5.71 -5.48 7.02
CA GLY A 246 -7.10 -5.97 7.10
C GLY A 246 -7.51 -6.24 8.55
N ASN A 247 -8.71 -5.79 8.93
CA ASN A 247 -9.30 -6.07 10.26
C ASN A 247 -10.69 -6.73 10.20
N GLY A 248 -11.29 -6.86 9.02
CA GLY A 248 -12.65 -7.43 8.88
C GLY A 248 -13.77 -6.51 9.38
N ILE A 249 -13.46 -5.30 9.83
CA ILE A 249 -14.43 -4.30 10.29
C ILE A 249 -14.63 -3.26 9.19
N ASP A 250 -13.59 -2.48 8.91
CA ASP A 250 -13.64 -1.37 7.96
C ASP A 250 -12.45 -1.35 6.99
N SER A 251 -11.50 -2.28 7.11
CA SER A 251 -10.33 -2.38 6.23
C SER A 251 -10.13 -3.77 5.66
N GLU A 252 -9.68 -3.79 4.40
CA GLU A 252 -9.46 -5.00 3.63
C GLU A 252 -8.17 -4.90 2.82
N TRP A 253 -7.25 -5.83 3.07
CA TRP A 253 -6.09 -6.07 2.21
C TRP A 253 -6.49 -6.96 1.03
N ILE A 254 -6.16 -6.55 -0.19
CA ILE A 254 -6.58 -7.24 -1.43
C ILE A 254 -5.38 -7.83 -2.18
N SER A 255 -4.29 -7.09 -2.31
CA SER A 255 -3.09 -7.52 -3.03
C SER A 255 -1.83 -6.84 -2.53
N SER A 256 -0.71 -7.52 -2.69
CA SER A 256 0.62 -6.91 -2.72
C SER A 256 1.08 -6.69 -4.17
N GLY A 257 2.32 -6.26 -4.33
CA GLY A 257 2.99 -6.16 -5.61
C GLY A 257 4.49 -6.13 -5.46
N ALA A 258 5.20 -6.30 -6.57
CA ALA A 258 6.65 -6.33 -6.62
C ALA A 258 7.20 -5.02 -6.06
N CYS A 259 7.82 -5.10 -4.87
CA CYS A 259 8.28 -3.94 -4.13
C CYS A 259 9.42 -4.31 -3.17
N GLN A 260 9.95 -3.32 -2.46
CA GLN A 260 11.06 -3.52 -1.52
C GLN A 260 10.62 -3.73 -0.07
N LYS A 261 9.34 -4.00 0.21
CA LYS A 261 8.81 -3.99 1.59
C LYS A 261 8.29 -5.32 2.15
N GLY A 262 8.33 -6.38 1.36
CA GLY A 262 7.83 -7.71 1.75
C GLY A 262 6.51 -8.04 1.08
N VAL A 263 6.07 -9.29 1.27
CA VAL A 263 4.84 -9.82 0.68
C VAL A 263 3.57 -9.23 1.28
N GLU A 264 3.69 -8.67 2.47
CA GLU A 264 2.57 -8.11 3.22
C GLU A 264 2.22 -6.72 2.71
N ALA A 265 3.19 -5.99 2.14
CA ALA A 265 3.03 -4.61 1.72
C ALA A 265 1.81 -4.45 0.81
N THR A 266 0.94 -3.50 1.12
CA THR A 266 -0.36 -3.33 0.48
C THR A 266 -0.20 -2.53 -0.80
N ALA A 267 -0.41 -3.15 -1.96
CA ALA A 267 -0.51 -2.47 -3.24
C ALA A 267 -1.97 -2.15 -3.62
N ILE A 268 -2.91 -3.01 -3.20
CA ILE A 268 -4.34 -2.79 -3.37
C ILE A 268 -5.03 -3.11 -2.05
N GLY A 269 -5.85 -2.18 -1.55
CA GLY A 269 -6.62 -2.37 -0.33
C GLY A 269 -7.64 -1.25 -0.09
N ARG A 270 -8.58 -1.48 0.82
CA ARG A 270 -9.60 -0.50 1.21
C ARG A 270 -9.50 -0.21 2.71
N HIS A 271 -9.76 1.03 3.10
CA HIS A 271 -10.06 1.42 4.47
C HIS A 271 -11.22 2.42 4.48
N ALA A 272 -12.32 2.06 5.14
CA ALA A 272 -13.58 2.79 5.09
C ALA A 272 -14.04 3.07 3.64
N ASN A 273 -14.38 4.32 3.34
CA ASN A 273 -14.74 4.83 2.02
C ASN A 273 -13.54 5.10 1.10
N PHE A 274 -12.32 4.72 1.47
CA PHE A 274 -11.10 4.96 0.69
C PHE A 274 -10.51 3.66 0.13
N PHE A 275 -10.26 3.65 -1.17
CA PHE A 275 -9.63 2.56 -1.89
C PHE A 275 -8.23 2.99 -2.36
N HIS A 276 -7.22 2.25 -1.93
CA HIS A 276 -5.84 2.43 -2.36
C HIS A 276 -5.57 1.60 -3.61
N TRP A 277 -5.22 2.27 -4.70
CA TRP A 277 -4.69 1.68 -5.92
C TRP A 277 -3.23 2.11 -6.08
N GLY A 278 -2.29 1.29 -5.62
CA GLY A 278 -0.88 1.66 -5.53
C GLY A 278 -0.17 1.80 -6.87
N PHE A 279 -0.65 1.13 -7.92
CA PHE A 279 -0.06 1.17 -9.26
C PHE A 279 -0.28 2.54 -9.91
N VAL A 280 0.76 3.08 -10.53
CA VAL A 280 0.82 4.50 -10.94
C VAL A 280 0.60 4.71 -12.44
N ALA A 281 0.66 3.65 -13.25
CA ALA A 281 0.47 3.76 -14.70
C ALA A 281 -0.81 4.54 -15.07
N ALA A 282 -0.68 5.44 -16.06
CA ALA A 282 -1.85 5.98 -16.75
C ALA A 282 -2.48 4.89 -17.63
N PRO A 283 -3.74 5.01 -18.08
CA PRO A 283 -4.40 4.00 -18.91
C PRO A 283 -3.64 3.59 -20.16
N GLU A 284 -2.87 4.48 -20.79
CA GLU A 284 -2.00 4.15 -21.94
C GLU A 284 -1.01 3.01 -21.61
N TYR A 285 -0.59 2.89 -20.34
CA TYR A 285 0.40 1.92 -19.86
C TYR A 285 -0.19 0.82 -18.97
N MET A 286 -1.52 0.78 -18.79
CA MET A 286 -2.16 -0.34 -18.08
C MET A 286 -2.38 -1.51 -19.04
N THR A 287 -2.21 -2.74 -18.56
CA THR A 287 -2.70 -3.92 -19.30
C THR A 287 -4.23 -3.90 -19.36
N GLU A 288 -4.84 -4.56 -20.35
CA GLU A 288 -6.31 -4.61 -20.46
C GLU A 288 -6.95 -5.22 -19.21
N SER A 289 -6.35 -6.28 -18.64
CA SER A 289 -6.81 -6.86 -17.37
C SER A 289 -6.74 -5.85 -16.22
N ALA A 290 -5.69 -5.02 -16.16
CA ALA A 290 -5.55 -4.01 -15.10
C ALA A 290 -6.55 -2.87 -15.25
N LYS A 291 -6.85 -2.46 -16.49
CA LYS A 291 -7.92 -1.49 -16.79
C LYS A 291 -9.26 -2.01 -16.26
N LEU A 292 -9.63 -3.25 -16.57
CA LEU A 292 -10.87 -3.86 -16.08
C LEU A 292 -10.91 -3.95 -14.56
N ALA A 293 -9.82 -4.36 -13.92
CA ALA A 293 -9.75 -4.40 -12.46
C ALA A 293 -9.86 -3.01 -11.81
N PHE A 294 -9.28 -1.98 -12.43
CA PHE A 294 -9.44 -0.59 -11.99
C PHE A 294 -10.88 -0.11 -12.12
N ILE A 295 -11.55 -0.41 -13.23
CA ILE A 295 -12.98 -0.11 -13.42
C ILE A 295 -13.83 -0.85 -12.37
N ASN A 296 -13.55 -2.13 -12.13
CA ASN A 296 -14.24 -2.89 -11.08
C ASN A 296 -13.99 -2.32 -9.68
N ALA A 297 -12.80 -1.78 -9.39
CA ALA A 297 -12.50 -1.11 -8.13
C ALA A 297 -13.39 0.12 -7.89
N ILE A 298 -13.70 0.88 -8.94
CA ILE A 298 -14.64 2.01 -8.88
C ILE A 298 -16.05 1.51 -8.53
N HIS A 299 -16.52 0.45 -9.18
CA HIS A 299 -17.81 -0.17 -8.86
C HIS A 299 -17.85 -0.74 -7.43
N TYR A 300 -16.76 -1.36 -6.99
CA TYR A 300 -16.64 -1.94 -5.65
C TYR A 300 -16.67 -0.87 -4.55
N ILE A 301 -16.02 0.29 -4.74
CA ILE A 301 -15.98 1.32 -3.71
C ILE A 301 -17.24 2.18 -3.67
N ALA A 302 -17.99 2.31 -4.77
CA ALA A 302 -19.16 3.19 -4.85
C ALA A 302 -20.20 2.98 -3.72
N PRO A 303 -20.57 1.74 -3.33
CA PRO A 303 -21.49 1.49 -2.21
C PRO A 303 -20.97 1.95 -0.84
N TYR A 304 -19.67 2.24 -0.70
CA TYR A 304 -19.07 2.75 0.54
C TYR A 304 -19.21 4.27 0.69
N LYS A 305 -19.92 4.96 -0.21
CA LYS A 305 -20.29 6.37 0.00
C LYS A 305 -21.14 6.47 1.28
N GLY A 306 -20.69 7.31 2.22
CA GLY A 306 -21.26 7.47 3.55
C GLY A 306 -20.63 6.57 4.62
N ALA A 307 -19.80 5.59 4.25
CA ALA A 307 -19.12 4.74 5.22
C ALA A 307 -18.15 5.58 6.07
N ARG A 308 -18.22 5.39 7.39
CA ARG A 308 -17.33 6.06 8.34
C ARG A 308 -16.12 5.19 8.64
N GLN A 309 -15.00 5.86 8.88
CA GLN A 309 -13.81 5.24 9.44
C GLN A 309 -14.07 4.88 10.91
N VAL A 310 -13.86 3.60 11.25
CA VAL A 310 -14.04 3.06 12.60
C VAL A 310 -12.70 2.94 13.29
N THR A 311 -11.69 2.42 12.59
CA THR A 311 -10.33 2.26 13.10
C THR A 311 -9.39 3.31 12.52
N ARG A 312 -8.30 3.60 13.22
CA ARG A 312 -7.24 4.50 12.75
C ARG A 312 -5.91 3.78 12.79
N LYS A 313 -4.94 4.40 12.13
CA LYS A 313 -3.53 4.07 12.26
C LYS A 313 -2.78 5.29 12.80
N ILE A 314 -2.43 5.23 14.07
CA ILE A 314 -1.59 6.23 14.69
C ILE A 314 -0.15 6.04 14.18
N LYS A 315 0.39 7.09 13.58
CA LYS A 315 1.76 7.09 13.07
C LYS A 315 2.75 6.83 14.20
N GLY A 316 3.73 5.96 13.94
CA GLY A 316 4.75 5.59 14.92
C GLY A 316 4.37 4.43 15.86
N VAL A 317 3.12 3.95 15.85
CA VAL A 317 2.74 2.76 16.63
C VAL A 317 3.23 1.50 15.93
N GLN A 318 3.99 0.66 16.65
CA GLN A 318 4.38 -0.66 16.17
C GLN A 318 3.30 -1.70 16.48
N LEU A 319 2.93 -2.47 15.46
CA LEU A 319 1.93 -3.52 15.55
C LEU A 319 2.60 -4.86 15.88
N LYS A 320 1.88 -5.80 16.50
CA LYS A 320 2.44 -7.12 16.87
C LYS A 320 3.04 -7.87 15.69
N PRO A 321 2.47 -7.84 14.46
CA PRO A 321 3.13 -8.45 13.30
C PRO A 321 4.49 -7.84 12.96
N TYR A 322 4.72 -6.56 13.26
CA TYR A 322 6.05 -5.94 13.11
C TYR A 322 7.00 -6.38 14.22
N LEU A 323 6.52 -6.59 15.44
CA LEU A 323 7.33 -7.16 16.53
C LEU A 323 7.74 -8.60 16.24
N ARG A 324 6.87 -9.38 15.57
CA ARG A 324 7.21 -10.70 15.04
C ARG A 324 8.31 -10.65 13.96
N GLU A 325 8.35 -9.59 13.14
CA GLU A 325 9.47 -9.36 12.22
C GLU A 325 10.78 -9.04 12.97
N GLN A 326 10.72 -8.36 14.13
CA GLN A 326 11.90 -8.16 15.00
C GLN A 326 12.39 -9.48 15.61
N GLU A 327 11.47 -10.26 16.20
CA GLU A 327 11.72 -11.64 16.70
C GLU A 327 12.41 -12.48 15.64
N TRP A 328 11.89 -12.45 14.41
CA TRP A 328 12.49 -13.13 13.26
C TRP A 328 13.89 -12.63 12.94
N THR A 329 14.09 -11.31 12.91
CA THR A 329 15.38 -10.69 12.57
C THR A 329 16.49 -11.07 13.56
N VAL A 330 16.15 -11.27 14.84
CA VAL A 330 17.11 -11.71 15.86
C VAL A 330 17.31 -13.23 15.88
N SER A 331 16.39 -14.05 15.35
CA SER A 331 16.57 -15.50 15.22
C SER A 331 17.78 -15.89 14.34
N ASP A 332 18.29 -17.11 14.51
CA ASP A 332 19.43 -17.62 13.72
C ASP A 332 19.12 -17.70 12.23
N ARG A 333 17.93 -18.17 11.87
CA ARG A 333 17.52 -18.28 10.47
C ARG A 333 17.30 -16.90 9.85
N GLY A 334 16.53 -16.04 10.50
CA GLY A 334 16.17 -14.74 9.92
C GLY A 334 17.36 -13.80 9.78
N SER A 335 18.26 -13.81 10.75
CA SER A 335 19.51 -13.04 10.67
C SER A 335 20.45 -13.50 9.56
N ALA A 336 20.63 -14.81 9.38
CA ALA A 336 21.46 -15.35 8.32
C ALA A 336 20.93 -14.89 6.95
N GLN A 337 19.61 -14.87 6.77
CA GLN A 337 18.98 -14.38 5.54
C GLN A 337 19.13 -12.86 5.36
N TRP A 338 18.97 -12.06 6.41
CA TRP A 338 19.21 -10.61 6.34
C TRP A 338 20.66 -10.28 6.02
N LEU A 339 21.63 -10.93 6.68
CA LEU A 339 23.05 -10.72 6.43
C LEU A 339 23.44 -11.15 5.01
N ALA A 340 22.90 -12.27 4.51
CA ALA A 340 23.11 -12.69 3.13
C ALA A 340 22.54 -11.69 2.12
N TYR A 341 21.35 -11.12 2.40
CA TYR A 341 20.76 -10.07 1.56
C TYR A 341 21.62 -8.80 1.55
N LEU A 342 22.08 -8.34 2.71
CA LEU A 342 22.93 -7.15 2.83
C LEU A 342 24.28 -7.34 2.14
N GLU A 343 24.91 -8.50 2.32
CA GLU A 343 26.18 -8.82 1.67
C GLU A 343 26.05 -8.83 0.15
N LYS A 344 24.97 -9.38 -0.39
CA LYS A 344 24.68 -9.33 -1.83
C LYS A 344 24.52 -7.89 -2.33
N GLY A 345 23.83 -7.04 -1.57
CA GLY A 345 23.69 -5.61 -1.86
C GLY A 345 25.04 -4.89 -1.85
N ARG A 346 25.88 -5.18 -0.85
CA ARG A 346 27.22 -4.63 -0.70
C ARG A 346 28.13 -5.02 -1.88
N GLN A 347 28.15 -6.30 -2.27
CA GLN A 347 28.94 -6.76 -3.42
C GLN A 347 28.54 -6.07 -4.72
N LYS A 348 27.23 -5.87 -4.94
CA LYS A 348 26.74 -5.08 -6.08
C LYS A 348 27.23 -3.63 -6.02
N SER A 349 27.10 -2.99 -4.86
CA SER A 349 27.56 -1.62 -4.63
C SER A 349 29.07 -1.46 -4.88
N LEU A 350 29.90 -2.39 -4.40
CA LEU A 350 31.34 -2.41 -4.65
C LEU A 350 31.69 -2.54 -6.12
N LYS A 351 30.97 -3.40 -6.85
CA LYS A 351 31.16 -3.56 -8.29
C LYS A 351 30.83 -2.26 -9.04
N GLU A 352 29.66 -1.68 -8.79
CA GLU A 352 29.25 -0.40 -9.39
C GLU A 352 30.25 0.71 -9.06
N ARG A 353 30.72 0.77 -7.82
CA ARG A 353 31.72 1.75 -7.38
C ARG A 353 33.04 1.61 -8.14
N LYS A 354 33.52 0.39 -8.36
CA LYS A 354 34.73 0.14 -9.17
C LYS A 354 34.55 0.59 -10.61
N GLU A 355 33.39 0.33 -11.21
CA GLU A 355 33.07 0.76 -12.58
C GLU A 355 33.04 2.29 -12.68
N MET A 356 32.35 2.97 -11.74
CA MET A 356 32.32 4.44 -11.69
C MET A 356 33.71 5.05 -11.42
N GLN A 357 34.54 4.42 -10.60
CA GLN A 357 35.90 4.88 -10.34
C GLN A 357 36.80 4.69 -11.58
N ALA A 358 36.71 3.56 -12.27
CA ALA A 358 37.43 3.34 -13.52
C ALA A 358 37.06 4.36 -14.60
N LYS A 359 35.77 4.68 -14.72
CA LYS A 359 35.26 5.74 -15.60
C LYS A 359 35.87 7.11 -15.26
N LYS A 360 35.91 7.45 -13.97
CA LYS A 360 36.57 8.67 -13.47
C LYS A 360 38.06 8.70 -13.79
N ASP A 361 38.76 7.60 -13.55
CA ASP A 361 40.22 7.48 -13.76
C ASP A 361 40.59 7.53 -15.25
N ALA A 362 39.69 7.05 -16.12
CA ALA A 362 39.80 7.17 -17.58
C ALA A 362 39.51 8.59 -18.12
N GLY A 363 39.13 9.54 -17.25
CA GLY A 363 38.78 10.91 -17.63
C GLY A 363 37.40 11.06 -18.28
N GLU A 364 36.54 10.04 -18.19
CA GLU A 364 35.18 10.10 -18.72
C GLU A 364 34.24 10.90 -17.81
N ALA A 365 33.25 11.57 -18.41
CA ALA A 365 32.28 12.38 -17.67
C ALA A 365 31.34 11.49 -16.83
N LEU A 366 31.35 11.71 -15.51
CA LEU A 366 30.36 11.13 -14.60
C LEU A 366 29.05 11.92 -14.64
N THR A 367 27.94 11.19 -14.57
CA THR A 367 26.61 11.76 -14.28
C THR A 367 26.56 12.27 -12.84
N GLU A 368 25.63 13.18 -12.53
CA GLU A 368 25.45 13.67 -11.15
C GLU A 368 25.13 12.56 -10.15
N LEU A 369 24.36 11.55 -10.56
CA LEU A 369 24.09 10.37 -9.74
C LEU A 369 25.35 9.55 -9.45
N GLU A 370 26.22 9.34 -10.44
CA GLU A 370 27.51 8.64 -10.25
C GLU A 370 28.43 9.43 -9.32
N LYS A 371 28.50 10.76 -9.48
CA LYS A 371 29.27 11.64 -8.57
C LYS A 371 28.76 11.52 -7.13
N MET A 372 27.44 11.60 -6.95
CA MET A 372 26.79 11.44 -5.65
C MET A 372 27.11 10.06 -5.04
N LYS A 373 26.97 8.98 -5.82
CA LYS A 373 27.28 7.61 -5.38
C LYS A 373 28.74 7.44 -4.95
N LEU A 374 29.70 7.97 -5.71
CA LEU A 374 31.12 7.91 -5.37
C LEU A 374 31.48 8.71 -4.11
N GLY A 375 30.72 9.77 -3.81
CA GLY A 375 30.88 10.57 -2.61
C GLY A 375 30.48 9.87 -1.30
N PHE A 376 29.65 8.82 -1.37
CA PHE A 376 29.31 8.04 -0.18
C PHE A 376 30.46 7.15 0.27
N PRO A 377 30.63 6.93 1.59
CA PRO A 377 31.61 5.99 2.11
C PRO A 377 31.30 4.57 1.61
N GLU A 378 32.36 3.77 1.47
CA GLU A 378 32.20 2.35 1.16
C GLU A 378 31.38 1.65 2.24
N GLN A 379 30.40 0.85 1.82
CA GLN A 379 29.56 0.09 2.73
C GLN A 379 30.37 -1.01 3.40
N LYS A 380 30.38 -1.01 4.73
CA LYS A 380 31.02 -2.05 5.53
C LYS A 380 30.23 -3.36 5.46
N GLN A 381 30.92 -4.48 5.63
CA GLN A 381 30.26 -5.76 5.83
C GLN A 381 29.61 -5.77 7.21
N GLU A 382 28.32 -6.09 7.24
CA GLU A 382 27.56 -6.16 8.49
C GLU A 382 27.77 -7.50 9.19
N THR A 383 27.77 -7.46 10.53
CA THR A 383 27.87 -8.65 11.38
C THR A 383 26.55 -8.96 12.06
N ARG A 384 26.47 -10.06 12.81
CA ARG A 384 25.28 -10.42 13.59
C ARG A 384 24.83 -9.30 14.55
N ALA A 385 25.74 -8.50 15.09
CA ALA A 385 25.42 -7.35 15.94
C ALA A 385 24.53 -6.30 15.24
N TRP A 386 24.57 -6.22 13.91
CA TRP A 386 23.68 -5.35 13.14
C TRP A 386 22.19 -5.67 13.37
N THR A 387 21.84 -6.93 13.66
CA THR A 387 20.43 -7.34 13.82
C THR A 387 19.79 -6.80 15.08
N ILE A 388 20.59 -6.41 16.09
CA ILE A 388 20.12 -5.82 17.34
C ILE A 388 20.30 -4.30 17.40
N ARG A 389 20.69 -3.64 16.29
CA ARG A 389 21.01 -2.19 16.29
C ARG A 389 19.86 -1.30 16.78
N HIS A 390 18.61 -1.70 16.52
CA HIS A 390 17.42 -0.96 16.93
C HIS A 390 16.83 -1.44 18.25
N GLU A 391 17.43 -2.44 18.89
CA GLU A 391 16.98 -2.88 20.21
C GLU A 391 17.21 -1.78 21.24
N PRO A 392 16.29 -1.61 22.22
CA PRO A 392 16.48 -0.70 23.33
C PRO A 392 17.79 -0.94 24.06
N GLU A 393 18.43 0.14 24.52
CA GLU A 393 19.71 0.04 25.23
C GLU A 393 19.60 -0.85 26.48
N THR A 394 18.48 -0.80 27.18
CA THR A 394 18.20 -1.66 28.34
C THR A 394 18.23 -3.15 28.01
N LEU A 395 17.81 -3.54 26.80
CA LEU A 395 17.91 -4.94 26.36
C LEU A 395 19.34 -5.29 25.94
N LYS A 396 20.06 -4.35 25.30
CA LYS A 396 21.48 -4.52 24.96
C LYS A 396 22.38 -4.68 26.18
N GLU A 397 22.18 -3.86 27.20
CA GLU A 397 22.90 -3.98 28.48
C GLU A 397 22.59 -5.32 29.17
N LYS A 398 21.34 -5.80 29.06
CA LYS A 398 20.89 -7.03 29.70
C LYS A 398 21.33 -8.30 28.98
N PHE A 399 21.25 -8.33 27.66
CA PHE A 399 21.45 -9.53 26.86
C PHE A 399 22.78 -9.55 26.10
N GLY A 400 23.38 -8.39 25.84
CA GLY A 400 24.59 -8.29 25.01
C GLY A 400 24.41 -8.96 23.65
N GLU A 401 25.27 -9.92 23.35
CA GLU A 401 25.23 -10.75 22.13
C GLU A 401 24.57 -12.12 22.37
N ASP A 402 23.62 -12.24 23.31
CA ASP A 402 22.76 -13.43 23.47
C ASP A 402 21.47 -13.29 22.63
N TRP A 403 21.53 -13.61 21.33
CA TRP A 403 20.38 -13.56 20.44
C TRP A 403 19.20 -14.44 20.87
N SER A 404 19.47 -15.59 21.51
CA SER A 404 18.42 -16.45 22.02
C SER A 404 17.65 -15.80 23.18
N ALA A 405 18.28 -14.91 23.96
CA ALA A 405 17.58 -14.12 24.97
C ALA A 405 16.64 -13.09 24.35
N TYR A 406 17.02 -12.43 23.25
CA TYR A 406 16.11 -11.54 22.51
C TYR A 406 14.93 -12.31 21.91
N GLU A 407 15.19 -13.44 21.28
CA GLU A 407 14.13 -14.28 20.70
C GLU A 407 13.12 -14.72 21.77
N ARG A 408 13.61 -15.24 22.92
CA ARG A 408 12.74 -15.57 24.07
C ARG A 408 11.97 -14.36 24.57
N TYR A 409 12.62 -13.19 24.68
CA TYR A 409 11.97 -11.96 25.12
C TYR A 409 10.79 -11.59 24.22
N TYR A 410 10.94 -11.62 22.90
CA TYR A 410 9.81 -11.36 22.01
C TYR A 410 8.73 -12.45 22.11
N ALA A 411 9.13 -13.72 22.12
CA ALA A 411 8.19 -14.85 22.18
C ALA A 411 7.32 -14.83 23.45
N GLU A 412 7.91 -14.53 24.61
CA GLU A 412 7.22 -14.49 25.91
C GLU A 412 6.37 -13.24 26.12
N ASN A 413 6.65 -12.15 25.41
CA ASN A 413 6.03 -10.85 25.66
C ASN A 413 5.12 -10.35 24.53
N LEU A 414 5.01 -11.08 23.42
CA LEU A 414 4.28 -10.62 22.23
C LEU A 414 2.83 -10.18 22.54
N ASP A 415 2.17 -10.90 23.44
CA ASP A 415 0.78 -10.64 23.82
C ASP A 415 0.59 -9.45 24.77
N TYR A 416 1.68 -8.94 25.33
CA TYR A 416 1.71 -7.88 26.34
C TYR A 416 2.40 -6.61 25.86
N PHE A 417 3.00 -6.60 24.66
CA PHE A 417 3.54 -5.35 24.12
C PHE A 417 2.46 -4.32 23.86
N TYR A 418 2.75 -3.07 24.20
CA TYR A 418 1.92 -1.91 23.91
C TYR A 418 2.79 -0.70 23.56
N PRO A 419 2.27 0.29 22.82
CA PRO A 419 3.02 1.48 22.43
C PRO A 419 3.24 2.41 23.63
N VAL A 420 4.43 2.97 23.73
CA VAL A 420 4.74 3.99 24.76
C VAL A 420 4.21 5.35 24.28
N ALA A 421 3.32 5.96 25.06
CA ALA A 421 2.69 7.22 24.70
C ALA A 421 3.74 8.33 24.46
N GLY A 422 3.63 9.05 23.35
CA GLY A 422 4.54 10.14 22.99
C GLY A 422 5.89 9.71 22.40
N GLU A 423 6.20 8.42 22.39
CA GLU A 423 7.48 7.90 21.87
C GLU A 423 7.27 7.14 20.56
N TRP A 424 7.93 7.60 19.49
CA TRP A 424 7.80 7.01 18.16
C TRP A 424 8.51 5.66 18.10
N TYR A 425 7.82 4.64 17.59
CA TYR A 425 8.33 3.28 17.38
C TYR A 425 8.81 2.56 18.64
N LYS A 426 8.47 3.06 19.82
CA LYS A 426 8.82 2.43 21.10
C LYS A 426 7.67 1.60 21.64
N VAL A 427 7.99 0.40 22.09
CA VAL A 427 7.07 -0.51 22.77
C VAL A 427 7.60 -0.84 24.15
N ALA A 428 6.69 -1.17 25.05
CA ALA A 428 6.98 -1.70 26.38
C ALA A 428 6.14 -2.94 26.65
N VAL A 429 6.61 -3.80 27.56
CA VAL A 429 5.81 -4.90 28.10
C VAL A 429 4.83 -4.32 29.12
N ASP A 430 3.56 -4.64 28.97
CA ASP A 430 2.55 -4.35 29.98
C ASP A 430 2.66 -5.36 31.12
N GLU A 431 3.46 -5.01 32.14
CA GLU A 431 3.64 -5.85 33.33
C GLU A 431 2.36 -6.02 34.13
N ASP A 432 1.40 -5.08 34.05
CA ASP A 432 0.11 -5.20 34.74
C ASP A 432 -0.72 -6.32 34.10
N ALA A 433 -0.91 -6.26 32.78
CA ALA A 433 -1.64 -7.29 32.02
C ALA A 433 -0.92 -8.64 32.10
N LYS A 434 0.41 -8.64 32.04
CA LYS A 434 1.23 -9.85 32.18
C LYS A 434 1.10 -10.49 33.56
N SER A 435 1.04 -9.69 34.64
CA SER A 435 0.82 -10.21 36.00
C SER A 435 -0.55 -10.84 36.21
N LEU A 436 -1.52 -10.50 35.36
CA LEU A 436 -2.84 -11.11 35.32
C LEU A 436 -2.92 -12.32 34.40
N GLU A 437 -1.87 -12.59 33.60
CA GLU A 437 -1.81 -13.63 32.58
C GLU A 437 -2.94 -13.51 31.53
N ILE A 438 -3.37 -12.27 31.24
CA ILE A 438 -4.41 -11.98 30.25
C ILE A 438 -3.83 -11.07 29.15
N PRO A 439 -3.77 -11.55 27.88
CA PRO A 439 -3.33 -10.75 26.74
C PRO A 439 -4.08 -9.43 26.60
N ASN A 440 -3.41 -8.40 26.10
CA ASN A 440 -3.99 -7.07 26.01
C ASN A 440 -5.14 -6.91 25.01
N ASN A 441 -5.30 -7.88 24.11
CA ASN A 441 -6.38 -7.96 23.14
C ASN A 441 -7.54 -8.87 23.59
N ASP A 442 -7.46 -9.53 24.74
CA ASP A 442 -8.57 -10.31 25.30
C ASP A 442 -9.47 -9.38 26.13
N ILE A 443 -10.76 -9.33 25.77
CA ILE A 443 -11.77 -8.52 26.48
C ILE A 443 -11.88 -8.90 27.97
N LYS A 444 -11.49 -10.12 28.36
CA LYS A 444 -11.41 -10.53 29.76
C LYS A 444 -10.49 -9.63 30.59
N LEU A 445 -9.49 -8.98 29.97
CA LEU A 445 -8.63 -8.04 30.68
C LEU A 445 -9.45 -6.87 31.22
N LEU A 446 -10.42 -6.37 30.45
CA LEU A 446 -11.34 -5.34 30.89
C LEU A 446 -12.27 -5.87 31.98
N ASP A 447 -12.82 -7.07 31.82
CA ASP A 447 -13.68 -7.71 32.84
C ASP A 447 -12.98 -7.83 34.19
N THR A 448 -11.76 -8.36 34.19
CA THR A 448 -10.92 -8.51 35.38
C THR A 448 -10.60 -7.15 36.00
N ALA A 449 -10.23 -6.16 35.21
CA ALA A 449 -9.93 -4.82 35.73
C ALA A 449 -11.18 -4.16 36.34
N VAL A 450 -12.36 -4.27 35.73
CA VAL A 450 -13.60 -3.73 36.31
C VAL A 450 -13.94 -4.39 37.65
N ALA A 451 -13.83 -5.72 37.74
CA ALA A 451 -14.04 -6.46 38.99
C ALA A 451 -13.07 -6.01 40.10
N MET A 452 -11.79 -5.85 39.76
CA MET A 452 -10.76 -5.36 40.69
C MET A 452 -11.06 -3.96 41.23
N VAL A 453 -11.59 -3.06 40.40
CA VAL A 453 -12.04 -1.72 40.85
C VAL A 453 -13.23 -1.83 41.80
N ALA A 454 -14.19 -2.73 41.52
CA ALA A 454 -15.36 -2.94 42.36
C ALA A 454 -15.01 -3.52 43.75
N GLU A 455 -14.04 -4.44 43.79
CA GLU A 455 -13.56 -5.10 45.02
C GLU A 455 -12.55 -4.26 45.81
N GLY A 456 -12.03 -3.17 45.22
CA GLY A 456 -10.96 -2.38 45.82
C GLY A 456 -9.59 -3.06 45.81
N ASN A 457 -9.42 -4.13 45.02
CA ASN A 457 -8.18 -4.89 44.90
C ASN A 457 -7.27 -4.27 43.83
N ARG A 458 -6.05 -3.85 44.21
CA ARG A 458 -5.07 -3.23 43.28
C ARG A 458 -5.73 -2.19 42.35
N LYS A 459 -6.56 -1.33 42.93
CA LYS A 459 -7.45 -0.42 42.20
C LYS A 459 -6.71 0.47 41.19
N ASP A 460 -5.54 0.99 41.55
CA ASP A 460 -4.77 1.89 40.67
C ASP A 460 -4.27 1.17 39.41
N MET A 461 -3.79 -0.08 39.56
CA MET A 461 -3.39 -0.95 38.44
C MET A 461 -4.58 -1.21 37.51
N ALA A 462 -5.74 -1.56 38.08
CA ALA A 462 -6.94 -1.84 37.31
C ALA A 462 -7.45 -0.60 36.55
N MET A 463 -7.43 0.58 37.18
CA MET A 463 -7.75 1.84 36.50
C MET A 463 -6.74 2.18 35.39
N GLY A 464 -5.46 1.86 35.60
CA GLY A 464 -4.40 1.98 34.60
C GLY A 464 -4.70 1.14 33.36
N ILE A 465 -5.05 -0.13 33.54
CA ILE A 465 -5.46 -1.04 32.45
C ILE A 465 -6.67 -0.48 31.69
N LEU A 466 -7.74 -0.09 32.39
CA LEU A 466 -8.97 0.40 31.76
C LEU A 466 -8.74 1.67 30.92
N THR A 467 -7.95 2.61 31.42
CA THR A 467 -7.64 3.87 30.70
C THR A 467 -6.62 3.66 29.58
N ARG A 468 -5.68 2.72 29.72
CA ARG A 468 -4.73 2.34 28.67
C ARG A 468 -5.46 1.75 27.46
N TYR A 469 -6.33 0.78 27.70
CA TYR A 469 -6.96 -0.03 26.64
C TYR A 469 -8.33 0.44 26.17
N THR A 470 -8.85 1.58 26.63
CA THR A 470 -10.11 2.15 26.12
C THR A 470 -9.95 3.64 25.82
N ASN A 471 -10.95 4.24 25.17
CA ASN A 471 -11.04 5.71 25.01
C ASN A 471 -11.81 6.38 26.15
N GLU A 472 -12.13 5.62 27.21
CA GLU A 472 -12.97 6.07 28.30
C GLU A 472 -12.15 6.52 29.51
N SER A 473 -12.77 7.33 30.38
CA SER A 473 -12.10 7.90 31.55
C SER A 473 -12.97 7.93 32.81
N PHE A 474 -13.92 6.99 32.90
CA PHE A 474 -14.83 6.82 34.03
C PHE A 474 -14.10 6.70 35.36
N LYS A 475 -14.76 7.05 36.46
CA LYS A 475 -14.12 7.14 37.79
C LYS A 475 -14.57 6.03 38.73
N THR A 476 -15.69 5.38 38.45
CA THR A 476 -16.31 4.38 39.32
C THR A 476 -16.43 3.03 38.62
N ALA A 477 -16.38 1.94 39.40
CA ALA A 477 -16.63 0.59 38.89
C ALA A 477 -17.98 0.52 38.15
N LYS A 478 -19.00 1.21 38.66
CA LYS A 478 -20.35 1.12 38.09
C LYS A 478 -20.45 1.71 36.68
N GLU A 479 -19.76 2.81 36.42
CA GLU A 479 -19.69 3.39 35.09
C GLU A 479 -19.00 2.45 34.11
N TRP A 480 -17.87 1.86 34.51
CA TRP A 480 -17.14 0.88 33.70
C TRP A 480 -17.99 -0.37 33.41
N GLU A 481 -18.64 -0.95 34.42
CA GLU A 481 -19.57 -2.08 34.26
C GLU A 481 -20.67 -1.77 33.25
N ASN A 482 -21.30 -0.59 33.38
CA ASN A 482 -22.41 -0.19 32.52
C ASN A 482 -21.94 -0.02 31.07
N TRP A 483 -20.80 0.64 30.86
CA TRP A 483 -20.22 0.83 29.53
C TRP A 483 -19.83 -0.51 28.89
N LEU A 484 -19.13 -1.37 29.63
CA LEU A 484 -18.68 -2.67 29.11
C LEU A 484 -19.87 -3.56 28.78
N LYS A 485 -20.92 -3.56 29.62
CA LYS A 485 -22.17 -4.28 29.35
C LYS A 485 -22.90 -3.73 28.12
N ALA A 486 -22.96 -2.40 27.96
CA ALA A 486 -23.68 -1.77 26.85
C ALA A 486 -22.99 -1.99 25.50
N ASN A 487 -21.65 -2.09 25.49
CA ASN A 487 -20.86 -2.11 24.27
C ASN A 487 -20.20 -3.46 23.95
N ARG A 488 -20.32 -4.49 24.81
CA ARG A 488 -19.58 -5.76 24.71
C ARG A 488 -19.50 -6.32 23.28
N ASP A 489 -20.65 -6.46 22.62
CA ASP A 489 -20.75 -7.09 21.30
C ASP A 489 -20.22 -6.19 20.16
N GLN A 490 -19.91 -4.94 20.45
CA GLN A 490 -19.38 -3.94 19.53
C GLN A 490 -17.90 -3.62 19.79
N LEU A 491 -17.27 -4.19 20.82
CA LEU A 491 -15.87 -3.90 21.12
C LEU A 491 -14.93 -4.64 20.16
N TYR A 492 -14.05 -3.88 19.51
CA TYR A 492 -12.99 -4.39 18.65
C TYR A 492 -11.64 -3.88 19.16
N PHE A 493 -10.67 -4.79 19.35
CA PHE A 493 -9.31 -4.39 19.72
C PHE A 493 -8.52 -3.96 18.49
N SER A 494 -8.08 -2.70 18.46
CA SER A 494 -7.30 -2.13 17.38
C SER A 494 -5.89 -1.76 17.84
N GLU A 495 -4.90 -2.51 17.36
CA GLU A 495 -3.48 -2.18 17.55
C GLU A 495 -3.13 -0.83 16.89
N GLY A 496 -3.70 -0.55 15.71
CA GLY A 496 -3.49 0.69 14.97
C GLY A 496 -4.00 1.94 15.70
N ASP A 497 -5.02 1.79 16.53
CA ASP A 497 -5.59 2.84 17.39
C ASP A 497 -4.84 2.99 18.73
N GLY A 498 -3.58 2.55 18.77
CA GLY A 498 -2.78 2.61 19.99
C GLY A 498 -3.12 1.51 20.97
N TYR A 499 -3.50 0.32 20.47
CA TYR A 499 -3.85 -0.86 21.26
C TYR A 499 -5.04 -0.56 22.17
N LYS A 500 -6.19 -0.24 21.56
CA LYS A 500 -7.42 0.08 22.30
C LYS A 500 -8.60 -0.75 21.82
N PHE A 501 -9.47 -1.10 22.75
CA PHE A 501 -10.84 -1.52 22.46
C PHE A 501 -11.65 -0.31 22.04
N VAL A 502 -12.09 -0.30 20.79
CA VAL A 502 -12.95 0.73 20.20
C VAL A 502 -14.36 0.18 20.02
N VAL A 503 -15.36 1.04 20.18
CA VAL A 503 -16.77 0.69 19.94
C VAL A 503 -17.05 0.82 18.45
N VAL A 504 -17.37 -0.30 17.79
CA VAL A 504 -17.80 -0.35 16.40
C VAL A 504 -19.27 0.09 16.32
N PRO A 505 -19.61 1.17 15.59
CA PRO A 505 -21.01 1.57 15.41
C PRO A 505 -21.83 0.48 14.70
N LYS A 506 -23.10 0.33 15.09
CA LYS A 506 -24.07 -0.57 14.44
C LYS A 506 -24.51 -0.10 13.06
#